data_AF-A0A955WVR8-F1
#
_entry.id   AF-A0A955WVR8-F1
#
_cell.length_a   1.000
_cell.length_b   1.000
_cell.length_c   1.000
_cell.angle_alpha   90.00
_cell.angle_beta   90.00
_cell.angle_gamma   90.00
#
_symmetry.space_group_name_H-M   'P 1'
#
loop_
_entity.id
_entity.type
_entity.pdbx_description
1 polymer ?
#
loop_
_entity_poly.entity_id
_entity_poly.type
_entity_poly.pdbx_seq_one_letter_code
_entity_poly.pdbx_strand_id
1 'polypeptide(L)'
;MNWPKSLKPLAPLLAVTLAAGCSSEEDVGAGGLALTVSGGEAARVGFPHREGEVDHAFVDGWRVTFERYVLVLGAVQLSDPSGSVEGTFAGPVAVDLVAGGGAAQPLATLEGLPATRLDVGFELQAAREGISGTAAPED
;
A
#
# COMPACT_ATOMS: atom_id res chain seq x y z
N MET A 1 16.18 20.76 -84.05
CA MET A 1 16.06 19.30 -83.85
C MET A 1 15.05 19.10 -82.73
N ASN A 2 13.88 18.60 -83.08
CA ASN A 2 12.68 18.58 -82.24
C ASN A 2 12.66 17.31 -81.39
N TRP A 3 12.57 17.44 -80.07
CA TRP A 3 12.27 16.31 -79.18
C TRP A 3 10.78 16.37 -78.78
N PRO A 4 10.01 15.27 -78.91
CA PRO A 4 8.59 15.26 -78.64
C PRO A 4 8.24 15.09 -77.16
N LYS A 5 6.97 15.42 -76.90
CA LYS A 5 6.28 15.68 -75.64
C LYS A 5 5.88 14.41 -74.88
N SER A 6 5.60 14.62 -73.59
CA SER A 6 4.59 13.94 -72.76
C SER A 6 4.96 12.60 -72.14
N LEU A 7 4.88 12.53 -70.79
CA LEU A 7 4.02 11.60 -70.06
C LEU A 7 3.95 11.92 -68.55
N LYS A 8 2.83 12.54 -68.18
CA LYS A 8 1.97 12.46 -66.98
C LYS A 8 2.54 12.56 -65.54
N PRO A 9 1.86 13.33 -64.65
CA PRO A 9 2.18 13.46 -63.24
C PRO A 9 1.61 12.31 -62.40
N LEU A 10 2.41 11.72 -61.51
CA LEU A 10 1.92 11.00 -60.32
C LEU A 10 2.07 11.95 -59.13
N ALA A 11 0.97 12.59 -58.72
CA ALA A 11 0.10 12.15 -57.62
C ALA A 11 0.68 12.52 -56.24
N PRO A 12 0.26 13.67 -55.67
CA PRO A 12 0.48 13.99 -54.27
C PRO A 12 -0.61 13.29 -53.45
N LEU A 13 -0.25 12.34 -52.61
CA LEU A 13 -1.16 11.82 -51.58
C LEU A 13 -0.35 11.23 -50.44
N LEU A 14 0.46 12.07 -49.78
CA LEU A 14 0.98 11.73 -48.47
C LEU A 14 -0.15 12.00 -47.48
N ALA A 15 -0.98 10.96 -47.33
CA ALA A 15 -2.10 10.91 -46.42
C ALA A 15 -1.64 11.28 -45.02
N VAL A 16 -2.37 12.25 -44.45
CA VAL A 16 -2.46 12.57 -43.04
C VAL A 16 -2.73 11.27 -42.28
N THR A 17 -1.68 10.63 -41.77
CA THR A 17 -1.83 9.64 -40.70
C THR A 17 -2.08 10.44 -39.44
N LEU A 18 -3.38 10.65 -39.22
CA LEU A 18 -4.04 10.79 -37.94
C LEU A 18 -3.09 10.89 -36.75
N ALA A 19 -3.09 12.07 -36.16
CA ALA A 19 -2.93 12.24 -34.74
C ALA A 19 -3.93 11.33 -34.01
N ALA A 20 -3.57 10.06 -33.82
CA ALA A 20 -4.02 9.30 -32.68
C ALA A 20 -3.28 9.91 -31.48
N GLY A 21 -3.76 11.09 -31.05
CA GLY A 21 -3.47 11.54 -29.70
C GLY A 21 -3.98 10.44 -28.78
N CYS A 22 -3.08 9.84 -28.01
CA CYS A 22 -3.46 9.14 -26.79
C CYS A 22 -4.05 10.19 -25.84
N SER A 23 -5.30 10.56 -26.08
CA SER A 23 -6.16 11.20 -25.08
C SER A 23 -7.29 10.23 -24.77
N SER A 24 -6.93 9.01 -24.40
CA SER A 24 -7.78 8.29 -23.48
C SER A 24 -7.36 8.80 -22.10
N GLU A 25 -8.26 9.53 -21.45
CA GLU A 25 -8.43 9.34 -20.01
C GLU A 25 -8.54 7.82 -19.81
N GLU A 26 -7.40 7.18 -19.57
CA GLU A 26 -7.35 5.76 -19.24
C GLU A 26 -8.04 5.66 -17.88
N ASP A 27 -9.26 5.13 -17.91
CA ASP A 27 -9.95 4.66 -16.72
C ASP A 27 -9.08 3.54 -16.15
N VAL A 28 -8.19 3.91 -15.22
CA VAL A 28 -7.08 3.06 -14.75
C VAL A 28 -7.58 1.81 -14.00
N GLY A 29 -8.89 1.73 -13.78
CA GLY A 29 -9.56 0.67 -13.02
C GLY A 29 -9.67 1.03 -11.54
N ALA A 30 -10.57 0.34 -10.85
CA ALA A 30 -10.74 0.44 -9.40
C ALA A 30 -10.65 -0.96 -8.78
N GLY A 31 -10.21 -1.03 -7.52
CA GLY A 31 -10.01 -2.30 -6.82
C GLY A 31 -10.11 -2.20 -5.31
N GLY A 32 -9.89 -3.35 -4.67
CA GLY A 32 -9.84 -3.47 -3.21
C GLY A 32 -8.41 -3.45 -2.68
N LEU A 33 -8.21 -2.81 -1.52
CA LEU A 33 -6.95 -2.82 -0.78
C LEU A 33 -7.19 -3.40 0.61
N ALA A 34 -6.50 -4.49 0.92
CA ALA A 34 -6.51 -5.11 2.24
C ALA A 34 -5.45 -4.46 3.14
N LEU A 35 -5.88 -3.95 4.30
CA LEU A 35 -5.03 -3.46 5.36
C LEU A 35 -4.77 -4.59 6.35
N THR A 36 -3.49 -4.87 6.61
CA THR A 36 -3.05 -5.89 7.58
C THR A 36 -1.91 -5.35 8.43
N VAL A 37 -1.76 -5.84 9.65
CA VAL A 37 -0.64 -5.51 10.54
C VAL A 37 0.05 -6.75 11.06
N SER A 38 1.38 -6.72 11.15
CA SER A 38 2.18 -7.80 11.74
C SER A 38 3.22 -7.22 12.68
N GLY A 39 3.46 -7.88 13.82
CA GLY A 39 4.60 -7.55 14.67
C GLY A 39 5.89 -8.08 14.09
N GLY A 40 6.93 -7.25 14.07
CA GLY A 40 8.30 -7.67 13.79
C GLY A 40 8.84 -8.64 14.86
N GLU A 41 10.01 -9.22 14.64
CA GLU A 41 10.56 -10.26 15.53
C GLU A 41 10.68 -9.78 16.98
N ALA A 42 11.17 -8.55 17.19
CA ALA A 42 11.24 -7.91 18.50
C ALA A 42 9.92 -7.93 19.28
N ALA A 43 8.80 -7.69 18.60
CA ALA A 43 7.48 -7.67 19.24
C ALA A 43 7.03 -9.06 19.69
N ARG A 44 7.56 -10.12 19.07
CA ARG A 44 7.16 -11.53 19.31
C ARG A 44 8.07 -12.24 20.29
N VAL A 45 9.38 -12.12 20.09
CA VAL A 45 10.40 -12.86 20.87
C VAL A 45 11.15 -11.97 21.85
N GLY A 46 11.00 -10.64 21.72
CA GLY A 46 11.68 -9.69 22.57
C GLY A 46 13.11 -9.37 22.11
N PHE A 47 13.95 -8.99 23.07
CA PHE A 47 15.37 -8.76 22.89
C PHE A 47 16.20 -9.74 23.73
N PRO A 48 17.34 -10.21 23.21
CA PRO A 48 17.87 -9.92 21.88
C PRO A 48 17.10 -10.64 20.77
N HIS A 49 17.12 -10.06 19.56
CA HIS A 49 16.63 -10.71 18.34
C HIS A 49 17.57 -10.41 17.16
N ARG A 50 17.43 -11.15 16.06
CA ARG A 50 18.24 -10.96 14.86
C ARG A 50 17.38 -10.40 13.73
N GLU A 51 17.86 -9.36 13.07
CA GLU A 51 17.25 -8.82 11.85
C GLU A 51 18.27 -8.90 10.71
N GLY A 52 18.07 -9.85 9.79
CA GLY A 52 19.06 -10.18 8.76
C GLY A 52 20.37 -10.68 9.36
N GLU A 53 21.46 -9.93 9.14
CA GLU A 53 22.79 -10.25 9.69
C GLU A 53 23.10 -9.49 10.99
N VAL A 54 22.19 -8.64 11.46
CA VAL A 54 22.42 -7.75 12.60
C VAL A 54 21.73 -8.33 13.84
N ASP A 55 22.51 -8.46 14.92
CA ASP A 55 21.97 -8.83 16.24
C ASP A 55 21.62 -7.56 17.03
N HIS A 56 20.34 -7.44 17.39
CA HIS A 56 19.84 -6.35 18.22
C HIS A 56 19.79 -6.82 19.67
N ALA A 57 20.73 -6.34 20.49
CA ALA A 57 20.89 -6.74 21.89
C ALA A 57 21.25 -5.54 22.78
N PHE A 58 20.93 -5.63 24.07
CA PHE A 58 21.41 -4.67 25.07
C PHE A 58 22.88 -4.96 25.44
N VAL A 59 23.68 -3.91 25.61
CA VAL A 59 25.15 -3.98 25.81
C VAL A 59 25.53 -4.73 27.10
N ASP A 60 24.66 -4.67 28.10
CA ASP A 60 24.81 -5.29 29.41
C ASP A 60 24.24 -6.72 29.48
N GLY A 61 23.79 -7.27 28.35
CA GLY A 61 23.29 -8.65 28.25
C GLY A 61 21.86 -8.84 28.75
N TRP A 62 21.12 -7.74 28.99
CA TRP A 62 19.73 -7.82 29.41
C TRP A 62 18.83 -8.42 28.36
N ARG A 63 17.75 -9.07 28.83
CA ARG A 63 16.70 -9.62 28.00
C ARG A 63 15.37 -8.96 28.35
N VAL A 64 14.60 -8.63 27.32
CA VAL A 64 13.25 -8.11 27.45
C VAL A 64 12.35 -9.02 26.64
N THR A 65 11.26 -9.49 27.22
CA THR A 65 10.25 -10.29 26.52
C THR A 65 8.87 -9.72 26.82
N PHE A 66 7.92 -9.98 25.93
CA PHE A 66 6.57 -9.44 26.04
C PHE A 66 5.59 -10.61 26.10
N GLU A 67 4.74 -10.64 27.14
CA GLU A 67 3.60 -11.56 27.16
C GLU A 67 2.53 -11.13 26.14
N ARG A 68 2.38 -9.81 25.95
CA ARG A 68 1.52 -9.19 24.95
C ARG A 68 2.21 -7.96 24.38
N TYR A 69 1.98 -7.70 23.10
CA TYR A 69 2.42 -6.48 22.44
C TYR A 69 1.22 -5.87 21.73
N VAL A 70 0.51 -4.99 22.42
CA VAL A 70 -0.75 -4.43 21.94
C VAL A 70 -0.48 -3.13 21.18
N LEU A 71 -0.81 -3.14 19.89
CA LEU A 71 -0.86 -1.95 19.05
C LEU A 71 -2.29 -1.42 19.00
N VAL A 72 -2.48 -0.13 19.21
CA VAL A 72 -3.76 0.53 18.96
C VAL A 72 -3.62 1.44 17.75
N LEU A 73 -4.20 0.99 16.64
CA LEU A 73 -4.22 1.74 15.38
C LEU A 73 -5.48 2.60 15.35
N GLY A 74 -5.30 3.91 15.18
CA GLY A 74 -6.38 4.88 14.98
C GLY A 74 -6.87 4.88 13.53
N ALA A 75 -7.23 6.06 13.04
CA ALA A 75 -7.65 6.20 11.65
C ALA A 75 -6.48 5.93 10.69
N VAL A 76 -6.78 5.29 9.56
CA VAL A 76 -5.89 5.17 8.40
C VAL A 76 -6.53 5.91 7.24
N GLN A 77 -5.76 6.76 6.58
CA GLN A 77 -6.17 7.49 5.39
C GLN A 77 -5.28 7.10 4.21
N LEU A 78 -5.92 6.87 3.08
CA LEU A 78 -5.28 6.70 1.79
C LEU A 78 -5.50 7.97 0.99
N SER A 79 -4.42 8.55 0.49
CA SER A 79 -4.46 9.77 -0.31
C SER A 79 -3.72 9.59 -1.61
N ASP A 80 -4.15 10.29 -2.65
CA ASP A 80 -3.34 10.42 -3.86
C ASP A 80 -2.12 11.33 -3.60
N PRO A 81 -1.15 11.43 -4.53
CA PRO A 81 0.00 12.33 -4.38
C PRO A 81 -0.36 13.83 -4.39
N SER A 82 -1.61 14.19 -4.73
CA SER A 82 -2.12 15.57 -4.63
C SER A 82 -2.67 15.91 -3.25
N GLY A 83 -2.85 14.90 -2.39
CA GLY A 83 -3.43 15.01 -1.05
C GLY A 83 -4.93 14.79 -0.98
N SER A 84 -5.57 14.37 -2.08
CA SER A 84 -7.00 14.01 -2.10
C SER A 84 -7.20 12.67 -1.40
N VAL A 85 -8.19 12.58 -0.51
CA VAL A 85 -8.47 11.35 0.26
C VAL A 85 -9.32 10.40 -0.58
N GLU A 86 -8.76 9.23 -0.86
CA GLU A 86 -9.37 8.17 -1.66
C GLU A 86 -10.04 7.09 -0.80
N GLY A 87 -9.55 6.87 0.42
CA GLY A 87 -10.05 5.83 1.31
C GLY A 87 -9.77 6.13 2.77
N THR A 88 -10.63 5.61 3.65
CA THR A 88 -10.47 5.77 5.09
C THR A 88 -10.92 4.53 5.85
N PHE A 89 -10.09 4.09 6.78
CA PHE A 89 -10.47 3.20 7.88
C PHE A 89 -10.56 4.05 9.15
N ALA A 90 -11.73 4.06 9.80
CA ALA A 90 -12.00 4.98 10.91
C ALA A 90 -11.27 4.64 12.21
N GLY A 91 -10.98 3.35 12.46
CA GLY A 91 -10.45 2.89 13.75
C GLY A 91 -11.34 3.30 14.95
N PRO A 92 -10.80 3.28 16.19
CA PRO A 92 -9.55 2.60 16.56
C PRO A 92 -9.75 1.08 16.62
N VAL A 93 -8.66 0.34 16.41
CA VAL A 93 -8.60 -1.11 16.62
C VAL A 93 -7.37 -1.48 17.41
N ALA A 94 -7.54 -2.36 18.40
CA ALA A 94 -6.45 -2.94 19.17
C ALA A 94 -6.04 -4.31 18.59
N VAL A 95 -4.75 -4.56 18.43
CA VAL A 95 -4.22 -5.83 17.94
C VAL A 95 -3.10 -6.30 18.85
N ASP A 96 -3.19 -7.54 19.36
CA ASP A 96 -2.09 -8.20 20.05
C ASP A 96 -1.17 -8.88 19.03
N LEU A 97 0.00 -8.29 18.82
CA LEU A 97 0.96 -8.76 17.82
C LEU A 97 1.69 -10.04 18.27
N VAL A 98 1.70 -10.36 19.56
CA VAL A 98 2.24 -11.63 20.07
C VAL A 98 1.29 -12.77 19.72
N ALA A 99 0.00 -12.58 19.96
CA ALA A 99 -1.04 -13.57 19.64
C ALA A 99 -1.07 -13.93 18.15
N GLY A 100 -0.76 -12.98 17.27
CA GLY A 100 -0.68 -13.21 15.83
C GLY A 100 0.48 -14.10 15.37
N GLY A 101 1.43 -14.46 16.26
CA GLY A 101 2.52 -15.39 15.95
C GLY A 101 3.45 -14.95 14.79
N GLY A 102 3.40 -13.66 14.41
CA GLY A 102 4.11 -13.11 13.25
C GLY A 102 3.35 -13.17 11.92
N ALA A 103 2.16 -13.77 11.89
CA ALA A 103 1.26 -13.66 10.75
C ALA A 103 0.64 -12.25 10.67
N ALA A 104 0.37 -11.80 9.45
CA ALA A 104 -0.35 -10.56 9.21
C ALA A 104 -1.80 -10.69 9.70
N GLN A 105 -2.20 -9.80 10.59
CA GLN A 105 -3.54 -9.72 11.15
C GLN A 105 -4.40 -8.78 10.30
N PRO A 106 -5.58 -9.21 9.83
CA PRO A 106 -6.44 -8.36 9.01
C PRO A 106 -7.04 -7.21 9.82
N LEU A 107 -7.06 -6.02 9.24
CA LEU A 107 -7.66 -4.82 9.82
C LEU A 107 -8.95 -4.44 9.11
N ALA A 108 -8.88 -4.24 7.80
CA ALA A 108 -10.01 -3.85 6.96
C ALA A 108 -9.70 -4.10 5.48
N THR A 109 -10.73 -4.15 4.66
CA THR A 109 -10.61 -4.03 3.20
C THR A 109 -11.31 -2.76 2.75
N LEU A 110 -10.61 -1.93 1.99
CA LEU A 110 -11.14 -0.71 1.39
C LEU A 110 -11.42 -0.99 -0.08
N GLU A 111 -12.66 -0.80 -0.52
CA GLU A 111 -13.11 -1.12 -1.87
C GLU A 111 -13.26 0.12 -2.74
N GLY A 112 -13.23 -0.06 -4.06
CA GLY A 112 -13.47 1.01 -5.02
C GLY A 112 -12.35 2.05 -5.10
N LEU A 113 -11.14 1.70 -4.65
CA LEU A 113 -10.00 2.59 -4.71
C LEU A 113 -9.46 2.66 -6.14
N PRO A 114 -9.06 3.84 -6.62
CA PRO A 114 -8.45 3.97 -7.93
C PRO A 114 -7.13 3.19 -8.00
N ALA A 115 -6.86 2.56 -9.15
CA ALA A 115 -5.62 1.86 -9.42
C ALA A 115 -4.46 2.83 -9.72
N THR A 116 -4.17 3.70 -8.74
CA THR A 116 -3.10 4.69 -8.79
C THR A 116 -2.17 4.51 -7.60
N ARG A 117 -1.09 5.31 -7.54
CA ARG A 117 -0.28 5.40 -6.33
C ARG A 117 -1.12 6.03 -5.22
N LEU A 118 -1.18 5.35 -4.07
CA LEU A 118 -1.75 5.87 -2.84
C LEU A 118 -0.66 6.03 -1.79
N ASP A 119 -0.66 7.16 -1.11
CA ASP A 119 0.12 7.41 0.09
C ASP A 119 -0.71 7.03 1.33
N VAL A 120 -0.07 6.43 2.33
CA VAL A 120 -0.74 5.91 3.53
C VAL A 120 -0.39 6.77 4.74
N GLY A 121 -1.39 7.38 5.35
CA GLY A 121 -1.29 8.04 6.66
C GLY A 121 -1.99 7.22 7.74
N PHE A 122 -1.43 7.17 8.94
CA PHE A 122 -2.05 6.47 10.07
C PHE A 122 -1.75 7.15 11.41
N GLU A 123 -2.62 6.90 12.38
CA GLU A 123 -2.46 7.36 13.76
C GLU A 123 -2.19 6.16 14.69
N LEU A 124 -1.25 6.32 15.62
CA LEU A 124 -1.08 5.41 16.75
C LEU A 124 -1.66 6.06 18.01
N GLN A 125 -2.51 5.32 18.71
CA GLN A 125 -3.15 5.79 19.93
C GLN A 125 -2.62 5.07 21.17
N ALA A 126 -2.75 5.71 22.31
CA ALA A 126 -2.55 5.04 23.59
C ALA A 126 -3.66 4.01 23.82
N ALA A 127 -3.32 2.88 24.42
CA ALA A 127 -4.30 1.93 24.91
C ALA A 127 -5.16 2.58 26.00
N ARG A 128 -6.48 2.48 25.85
CA ARG A 128 -7.49 2.96 26.81
C ARG A 128 -8.66 1.99 26.85
N GLU A 129 -9.40 2.01 27.95
CA GLU A 129 -10.63 1.22 28.08
C GLU A 129 -11.61 1.55 26.96
N GLY A 130 -12.34 0.53 26.51
CA GLY A 130 -13.39 0.65 25.48
C GLY A 130 -12.93 0.46 24.03
N ILE A 131 -11.63 0.28 23.76
CA ILE A 131 -11.15 -0.10 22.42
C ILE A 131 -11.30 -1.61 22.26
N SER A 132 -12.12 -2.02 21.29
CA SER A 132 -12.27 -3.43 20.94
C SER A 132 -11.15 -3.86 19.99
N GLY A 133 -10.65 -5.07 20.20
CA GLY A 133 -9.62 -5.66 19.34
C GLY A 133 -10.16 -6.78 18.45
N THR A 134 -9.46 -7.03 17.35
CA THR A 134 -9.66 -8.25 16.56
C THR A 134 -8.76 -9.32 17.17
N ALA A 135 -9.34 -10.21 17.98
CA ALA A 135 -8.62 -11.42 18.38
C ALA A 135 -8.51 -12.32 17.15
N ALA A 136 -7.30 -12.78 16.82
CA ALA A 136 -7.14 -13.89 15.89
C ALA A 136 -8.01 -15.07 16.38
N PRO A 137 -8.72 -15.79 15.49
CA PRO A 137 -9.42 -17.00 15.92
C PRO A 137 -8.40 -18.00 16.48
N GLU A 138 -8.68 -18.52 17.68
CA GLU A 138 -7.97 -19.66 18.25
C GLU A 138 -8.41 -20.90 17.46
N ASP A 139 -7.50 -21.51 16.69
CA ASP A 139 -7.67 -22.85 16.10
C ASP A 139 -7.28 -23.95 17.10
#